data_AF-A0A829A1Q1-F1
#
_entry.id   AF-A0A829A1Q1-F1
#
_cell.length_a   1.000
_cell.length_b   1.000
_cell.length_c   1.000
_cell.angle_alpha   90.00
_cell.angle_beta   90.00
_cell.angle_gamma   90.00
#
_symmetry.space_group_name_H-M   'P 1'
#
loop_
_entity.id
_entity.type
_entity.pdbx_description
1 polymer ?
#
loop_
_entity_poly.entity_id
_entity_poly.type
_entity_poly.pdbx_seq_one_letter_code
_entity_poly.pdbx_strand_id
1 'polypeptide(L)'
;MPESLSLLDQYEVKKIEELSIRTRWLKAEPNKSIRSLIGWRGKSEYVYWDLHERVHGPHALVGGTTGSGKSEFLTTYLLGLAINFSPEDIGMLIIDWKGGGIANTLEKLPHFMGAITNLDGAGTARALASIKAELNKRQREFAKYGVNNINGYMSLYKQRLNPNPAITYPSKPLPHLILVSDEFAELKANVPEFLEELTSVARIGRSLGVHLILATQKPSGVVNDQIEANSTSKIALKMASVQDSNELLKTPDAAQIINPGRGYLKVGENEVYELFQSGYAGVSYDPDKIIEENVDERIFMINDLGQSEVLYDPGEEVIQGKDTSELPTQLEAVIDKIDQIFQQSDYILPEKPWLPNLEDQIVTPSVKETKERKMDIPLGVVDIPSKQTQEIYNYDLVKASHTAIFASPGYGKSTILQTITMNLSRQNTPDQIHFHLLDFGNNGLLPLKNLPHTADIVTLEEDEKLQKMLDRISLVLTERKQLFKECGVANLEQYETKRQITLPIVVTVLDSYDGLSTDDTRKEKIDGISYRKERTVLCGRCGEKSPCPI
;
A
#
# COMPACT_ATOMS: atom_id res chain seq x y z
N MET A 1 26.78 28.42 -11.81
CA MET A 1 25.55 27.60 -11.68
C MET A 1 24.35 28.47 -11.94
N PRO A 2 23.28 27.94 -12.55
CA PRO A 2 22.01 28.65 -12.64
C PRO A 2 21.43 28.93 -11.24
N GLU A 3 20.61 29.98 -11.12
CA GLU A 3 19.89 30.28 -9.87
C GLU A 3 18.69 29.35 -9.65
N SER A 4 18.02 28.99 -10.74
CA SER A 4 16.93 28.01 -10.80
C SER A 4 16.97 27.27 -12.14
N LEU A 5 16.34 26.10 -12.19
CA LEU A 5 16.35 25.21 -13.36
C LEU A 5 15.00 24.49 -13.43
N SER A 6 14.19 24.65 -14.47
CA SER A 6 12.98 23.82 -14.60
C SER A 6 13.36 22.37 -14.96
N LEU A 7 12.43 21.43 -14.82
CA LEU A 7 12.66 20.04 -15.23
C LEU A 7 13.03 19.95 -16.72
N LEU A 8 12.32 20.66 -17.60
CA LEU A 8 12.63 20.62 -19.04
C LEU A 8 13.97 21.29 -19.35
N ASP A 9 14.31 22.40 -18.69
CA ASP A 9 15.64 23.04 -18.82
C ASP A 9 16.73 22.09 -18.33
N GLN A 10 16.48 21.34 -17.25
CA GLN A 10 17.42 20.35 -16.73
C GLN A 10 17.79 19.31 -17.80
N TYR A 11 16.81 18.90 -18.62
CA TYR A 11 17.00 17.98 -19.75
C TYR A 11 17.36 18.68 -21.07
N GLU A 12 17.54 20.00 -21.07
CA GLU A 12 17.83 20.83 -22.26
C GLU A 12 16.80 20.66 -23.38
N VAL A 13 15.53 20.53 -23.02
CA VAL A 13 14.40 20.38 -23.94
C VAL A 13 13.38 21.49 -23.73
N LYS A 14 12.61 21.78 -24.77
CA LYS A 14 11.51 22.76 -24.71
C LYS A 14 10.15 22.09 -24.62
N LYS A 15 10.03 20.88 -25.16
CA LYS A 15 8.77 20.14 -25.22
C LYS A 15 8.92 18.77 -24.56
N ILE A 16 7.83 18.30 -23.94
CA ILE A 16 7.82 17.01 -23.23
C ILE A 16 8.10 15.84 -24.19
N GLU A 17 7.70 15.95 -25.46
CA GLU A 17 7.99 14.95 -26.50
C GLU A 17 9.49 14.73 -26.71
N GLU A 18 10.31 15.76 -26.51
CA GLU A 18 11.76 15.73 -26.72
C GLU A 18 12.48 14.94 -25.62
N LEU A 19 11.84 14.71 -24.46
CA LEU A 19 12.36 13.83 -23.40
C LEU A 19 12.62 12.40 -23.89
N SER A 20 11.99 11.99 -25.01
CA SER A 20 12.27 10.72 -25.68
C SER A 20 12.09 9.49 -24.77
N ILE A 21 11.10 9.54 -23.87
CA ILE A 21 10.84 8.55 -22.81
C ILE A 21 10.79 7.11 -23.37
N ARG A 22 10.06 6.88 -24.46
CA ARG A 22 9.97 5.55 -25.10
C ARG A 22 11.34 5.00 -25.50
N THR A 23 12.19 5.85 -26.08
CA THR A 23 13.56 5.48 -26.47
C THR A 23 14.44 5.23 -25.25
N ARG A 24 14.27 6.00 -24.16
CA ARG A 24 14.99 5.79 -22.90
C ARG A 24 14.65 4.44 -22.28
N TRP A 25 13.35 4.12 -22.18
CA TRP A 25 12.88 2.83 -21.65
C TRP A 25 13.42 1.63 -22.44
N LEU A 26 13.42 1.70 -23.78
CA LEU A 26 13.96 0.63 -24.63
C LEU A 26 15.47 0.40 -24.42
N LYS A 27 16.22 1.46 -24.10
CA LYS A 27 17.67 1.41 -23.88
C LYS A 27 18.06 1.22 -22.42
N ALA A 28 17.09 1.21 -21.50
CA ALA A 28 17.36 1.19 -20.08
C ALA A 28 18.03 -0.12 -19.66
N GLU A 29 19.12 -0.02 -18.90
CA GLU A 29 19.86 -1.14 -18.32
C GLU A 29 20.02 -0.94 -16.81
N PRO A 30 18.92 -1.06 -16.03
CA PRO A 30 18.93 -0.89 -14.57
C PRO A 30 19.86 -1.88 -13.83
N ASN A 31 20.19 -3.01 -14.45
CA ASN A 31 21.21 -3.94 -13.96
C ASN A 31 22.65 -3.39 -14.01
N LYS A 32 22.86 -2.24 -14.67
CA LYS A 32 24.13 -1.53 -14.76
C LYS A 32 24.10 -0.17 -14.07
N SER A 33 22.99 0.56 -14.21
CA SER A 33 22.84 1.93 -13.71
C SER A 33 21.38 2.27 -13.50
N ILE A 34 21.06 2.85 -12.33
CA ILE A 34 19.75 3.38 -11.97
C ILE A 34 19.94 4.88 -11.71
N ARG A 35 20.41 5.58 -12.74
CA ARG A 35 20.75 7.01 -12.67
C ARG A 35 19.65 7.91 -13.18
N SER A 36 19.49 9.04 -12.51
CA SER A 36 18.73 10.18 -13.01
C SER A 36 19.55 11.46 -12.86
N LEU A 37 19.29 12.42 -13.74
CA LEU A 37 19.86 13.75 -13.68
C LEU A 37 19.26 14.48 -12.47
N ILE A 38 20.11 14.98 -11.57
CA ILE A 38 19.67 15.69 -10.36
C ILE A 38 19.87 17.20 -10.45
N GLY A 39 20.67 17.68 -11.40
CA GLY A 39 20.95 19.10 -11.52
C GLY A 39 22.24 19.42 -12.24
N TRP A 40 22.61 20.69 -12.23
CA TRP A 40 23.81 21.21 -12.90
C TRP A 40 24.81 21.77 -11.88
N ARG A 41 26.11 21.51 -12.10
CA ARG A 41 27.24 22.11 -11.36
C ARG A 41 27.78 23.38 -12.03
N GLY A 42 27.58 23.53 -13.33
CA GLY A 42 28.14 24.59 -14.16
C GLY A 42 27.36 24.74 -15.46
N LYS A 43 27.85 25.57 -16.39
CA LYS A 43 27.27 25.64 -17.74
C LYS A 43 27.64 24.34 -18.46
N SER A 44 26.65 23.48 -18.73
CA SER A 44 26.82 22.16 -19.37
C SER A 44 27.62 21.13 -18.55
N GLU A 45 27.71 21.29 -17.23
CA GLU A 45 28.24 20.27 -16.32
C GLU A 45 27.10 19.66 -15.51
N TYR A 46 26.75 18.42 -15.83
CA TYR A 46 25.61 17.70 -15.26
C TYR A 46 26.00 16.85 -14.06
N VAL A 47 25.16 16.83 -13.04
CA VAL A 47 25.31 15.97 -11.87
C VAL A 47 24.22 14.90 -11.90
N TYR A 48 24.64 13.64 -11.87
CA TYR A 48 23.73 12.48 -11.85
C TYR A 48 23.76 11.84 -10.47
N TRP A 49 22.63 11.28 -10.06
CA TRP A 49 22.55 10.41 -8.89
C TRP A 49 22.10 9.01 -9.32
N ASP A 50 22.86 7.98 -8.93
CA ASP A 50 22.68 6.60 -9.37
C ASP A 50 22.54 5.65 -8.17
N LEU A 51 21.36 5.05 -8.01
CA LEU A 51 21.05 4.11 -6.92
C LEU A 51 21.65 2.72 -7.13
N HIS A 52 22.34 2.48 -8.25
CA HIS A 52 22.93 1.18 -8.49
C HIS A 52 24.03 0.86 -7.46
N GLU A 53 24.07 -0.38 -6.98
CA GLU A 53 24.95 -0.79 -5.88
C GLU A 53 26.45 -0.59 -6.15
N ARG A 54 26.85 -0.52 -7.42
CA ARG A 54 28.24 -0.34 -7.86
C ARG A 54 28.61 1.11 -8.17
N VAL A 55 27.67 2.04 -8.06
CA VAL A 55 27.85 3.44 -8.44
C VAL A 55 27.73 4.34 -7.21
N HIS A 56 26.54 4.83 -6.85
CA HIS A 56 26.38 5.62 -5.61
C HIS A 56 25.73 4.84 -4.46
N GLY A 57 25.42 3.56 -4.68
CA GLY A 57 24.90 2.65 -3.67
C GLY A 57 23.37 2.67 -3.55
N PRO A 58 22.78 1.60 -2.98
CA PRO A 58 21.34 1.35 -3.00
C PRO A 58 20.55 2.16 -1.97
N HIS A 59 21.21 2.75 -0.98
CA HIS A 59 20.55 3.47 0.10
C HIS A 59 21.16 4.85 0.28
N ALA A 60 20.31 5.79 0.68
CA ALA A 60 20.69 7.18 0.76
C ALA A 60 19.97 7.95 1.85
N LEU A 61 20.67 8.98 2.33
CA LEU A 61 20.14 10.00 3.21
C LEU A 61 19.92 11.29 2.44
N VAL A 62 18.77 11.92 2.62
CA VAL A 62 18.45 13.23 2.05
C VAL A 62 18.10 14.20 3.17
N GLY A 63 18.90 15.24 3.35
CA GLY A 63 18.65 16.25 4.37
C GLY A 63 18.40 17.62 3.78
N GLY A 64 17.47 18.37 4.39
CA GLY A 64 17.20 19.74 4.00
C GLY A 64 16.10 20.36 4.85
N THR A 65 16.32 21.58 5.35
CA THR A 65 15.35 22.29 6.20
C THR A 65 14.11 22.75 5.41
N THR A 66 13.08 23.24 6.09
CA THR A 66 11.88 23.78 5.42
C THR A 66 12.25 24.90 4.45
N GLY A 67 11.72 24.84 3.22
CA GLY A 67 12.05 25.79 2.15
C GLY A 67 13.38 25.53 1.45
N SER A 68 14.13 24.47 1.81
CA SER A 68 15.34 24.05 1.08
C SER A 68 15.07 23.45 -0.30
N GLY A 69 13.83 23.05 -0.56
CA GLY A 69 13.44 22.32 -1.78
C GLY A 69 13.48 20.80 -1.67
N LYS A 70 13.60 20.21 -0.46
CA LYS A 70 13.68 18.74 -0.24
C LYS A 70 12.59 17.93 -0.96
N SER A 71 11.31 18.23 -0.72
CA SER A 71 10.22 17.47 -1.31
C SER A 71 10.16 17.68 -2.83
N GLU A 72 10.42 18.90 -3.32
CA GLU A 72 10.48 19.19 -4.77
C GLU A 72 11.63 18.45 -5.46
N PHE A 73 12.81 18.41 -4.82
CA PHE A 73 13.97 17.66 -5.28
C PHE A 73 13.67 16.15 -5.37
N LEU A 74 13.09 15.57 -4.32
CA LEU A 74 12.74 14.15 -4.30
C LEU A 74 11.71 13.81 -5.39
N THR A 75 10.64 14.60 -5.51
CA THR A 75 9.64 14.44 -6.56
C THR A 75 10.26 14.55 -7.95
N THR A 76 11.08 15.56 -8.20
CA THR A 76 11.77 15.78 -9.49
C THR A 76 12.73 14.63 -9.81
N TYR A 77 13.47 14.14 -8.80
CA TYR A 77 14.37 13.01 -8.95
C TYR A 77 13.62 11.71 -9.30
N LEU A 78 12.54 11.41 -8.57
CA LEU A 78 11.69 10.24 -8.82
C LEU A 78 11.03 10.31 -10.20
N LEU A 79 10.52 11.48 -10.60
CA LEU A 79 10.01 11.69 -11.95
C LEU A 79 11.12 11.48 -13.00
N GLY A 80 12.33 11.98 -12.74
CA GLY A 80 13.49 11.74 -13.59
C GLY A 80 13.84 10.26 -13.74
N LEU A 81 13.70 9.46 -12.67
CA LEU A 81 13.82 8.00 -12.78
C LEU A 81 12.71 7.40 -13.66
N ALA A 82 11.46 7.84 -13.51
CA ALA A 82 10.34 7.39 -14.35
C ALA A 82 10.50 7.80 -15.84
N ILE A 83 11.14 8.92 -16.13
CA ILE A 83 11.52 9.34 -17.49
C ILE A 83 12.55 8.37 -18.10
N ASN A 84 13.49 7.87 -17.29
CA ASN A 84 14.62 7.06 -17.76
C ASN A 84 14.33 5.55 -17.78
N PHE A 85 13.44 5.05 -16.92
CA PHE A 85 13.20 3.63 -16.69
C PHE A 85 11.71 3.29 -16.79
N SER A 86 11.38 2.12 -17.34
CA SER A 86 9.98 1.68 -17.45
C SER A 86 9.44 1.16 -16.10
N PRO A 87 8.12 1.00 -15.95
CA PRO A 87 7.54 0.35 -14.76
C PRO A 87 8.03 -1.09 -14.55
N GLU A 88 8.47 -1.78 -15.60
CA GLU A 88 9.09 -3.11 -15.48
C GLU A 88 10.50 -3.06 -14.88
N ASP A 89 11.18 -1.91 -14.97
CA ASP A 89 12.54 -1.69 -14.48
C ASP A 89 12.56 -1.20 -13.03
N ILE A 90 11.69 -0.25 -12.66
CA ILE A 90 11.64 0.35 -11.33
C ILE A 90 10.20 0.53 -10.82
N GLY A 91 10.03 0.42 -9.50
CA GLY A 91 8.77 0.69 -8.80
C GLY A 91 9.01 1.55 -7.56
N MET A 92 8.07 2.43 -7.23
CA MET A 92 8.20 3.40 -6.14
C MET A 92 7.16 3.14 -5.06
N LEU A 93 7.61 2.95 -3.82
CA LEU A 93 6.75 2.79 -2.64
C LEU A 93 7.05 3.93 -1.67
N ILE A 94 6.06 4.78 -1.44
CA ILE A 94 6.23 5.98 -0.59
C ILE A 94 5.80 5.66 0.84
N ILE A 95 6.57 6.10 1.83
CA ILE A 95 6.24 6.03 3.25
C ILE A 95 6.00 7.46 3.72
N ASP A 96 4.75 7.79 4.01
CA ASP A 96 4.32 9.13 4.37
C ASP A 96 3.54 9.08 5.69
N TRP A 97 4.09 9.73 6.71
CA TRP A 97 3.49 9.77 8.04
C TRP A 97 2.25 10.65 8.14
N LYS A 98 2.18 11.77 7.39
CA LYS A 98 1.15 12.81 7.57
C LYS A 98 0.00 12.72 6.56
N GLY A 99 0.13 11.87 5.54
CA GLY A 99 -0.91 11.67 4.54
C GLY A 99 -1.07 12.89 3.64
N GLY A 100 -0.22 12.98 2.63
CA GLY A 100 -0.18 14.06 1.66
C GLY A 100 1.24 14.55 1.44
N GLY A 101 1.63 14.68 0.17
CA GLY A 101 2.98 15.03 -0.24
C GLY A 101 3.36 14.32 -1.54
N ILE A 102 4.58 13.76 -1.58
CA ILE A 102 5.14 13.07 -2.74
C ILE A 102 4.23 11.94 -3.25
N ALA A 103 3.53 11.24 -2.35
CA ALA A 103 2.63 10.14 -2.71
C ALA A 103 1.50 10.59 -3.66
N ASN A 104 0.75 11.64 -3.28
CA ASN A 104 -0.37 12.15 -4.06
C ASN A 104 0.10 12.68 -5.43
N THR A 105 1.26 13.31 -5.44
CA THR A 105 1.86 13.86 -6.65
C THR A 105 2.23 12.78 -7.67
N LEU A 106 2.67 11.61 -7.21
CA LEU A 106 3.16 10.53 -8.07
C LEU A 106 2.14 9.40 -8.28
N GLU A 107 0.95 9.48 -7.68
CA GLU A 107 -0.05 8.39 -7.65
C GLU A 107 -0.46 7.89 -9.05
N LYS A 108 -0.53 8.81 -10.02
CA LYS A 108 -0.91 8.50 -11.40
C LYS A 108 0.20 7.80 -12.21
N LEU A 109 1.43 7.74 -11.70
CA LEU A 109 2.51 7.06 -12.43
C LEU A 109 2.29 5.53 -12.42
N PRO A 110 2.51 4.83 -13.54
CA PRO A 110 2.49 3.37 -13.56
C PRO A 110 3.61 2.75 -12.70
N HIS A 111 4.67 3.51 -12.40
CA HIS A 111 5.73 3.12 -11.47
C HIS A 111 5.30 3.16 -9.99
N PHE A 112 4.18 3.81 -9.67
CA PHE A 112 3.72 3.99 -8.30
C PHE A 112 3.10 2.69 -7.76
N MET A 113 3.84 2.07 -6.83
CA MET A 113 3.51 0.79 -6.22
C MET A 113 2.59 0.94 -5.01
N GLY A 114 2.44 2.17 -4.48
CA GLY A 114 1.55 2.48 -3.37
C GLY A 114 2.17 3.50 -2.41
N ALA A 115 1.37 3.89 -1.42
CA ALA A 115 1.83 4.67 -0.28
C ALA A 115 1.43 4.00 1.03
N ILE A 116 2.39 3.88 1.93
CA ILE A 116 2.21 3.47 3.31
C ILE A 116 1.94 4.75 4.10
N THR A 117 0.67 4.97 4.42
CA THR A 117 0.19 6.09 5.24
C THR A 117 -0.43 5.59 6.54
N ASN A 118 -0.63 6.50 7.50
CA ASN A 118 -1.30 6.20 8.78
C ASN A 118 -0.69 4.98 9.49
N LEU A 119 0.61 5.06 9.77
CA LEU A 119 1.37 4.03 10.48
C LEU A 119 1.05 4.01 11.98
N ASP A 120 -0.19 3.68 12.32
CA ASP A 120 -0.52 3.23 13.67
C ASP A 120 0.05 1.82 13.93
N GLY A 121 -0.19 1.25 15.11
CA GLY A 121 0.33 -0.09 15.45
C GLY A 121 -0.09 -1.18 14.44
N ALA A 122 -1.32 -1.14 13.94
CA ALA A 122 -1.83 -2.12 12.99
C ALA A 122 -1.29 -1.88 11.57
N GLY A 123 -1.27 -0.62 11.12
CA GLY A 123 -0.71 -0.20 9.83
C GLY A 123 0.78 -0.50 9.72
N THR A 124 1.53 -0.36 10.82
CA THR A 124 2.94 -0.74 10.91
C THR A 124 3.15 -2.24 10.71
N ALA A 125 2.42 -3.07 11.47
CA ALA A 125 2.53 -4.52 11.36
C ALA A 125 2.18 -5.00 9.95
N ARG A 126 1.15 -4.40 9.35
CA ARG A 126 0.73 -4.63 7.96
C ARG A 126 1.84 -4.28 6.96
N ALA A 127 2.48 -3.12 7.10
CA ALA A 127 3.58 -2.66 6.24
C ALA A 127 4.79 -3.59 6.30
N LEU A 128 5.24 -3.97 7.50
CA LEU A 128 6.35 -4.92 7.65
C LEU A 128 6.03 -6.28 7.07
N ALA A 129 4.83 -6.80 7.32
CA ALA A 129 4.40 -8.09 6.76
C ALA A 129 4.41 -8.07 5.23
N SER A 130 3.96 -6.97 4.61
CA SER A 130 3.92 -6.78 3.16
C SER A 130 5.33 -6.67 2.55
N ILE A 131 6.24 -5.92 3.20
CA ILE A 131 7.64 -5.80 2.77
C ILE A 131 8.34 -7.15 2.91
N LYS A 132 8.20 -7.85 4.05
CA LYS A 132 8.78 -9.18 4.26
C LYS A 132 8.26 -10.19 3.23
N ALA A 133 6.96 -10.14 2.90
CA ALA A 133 6.38 -10.96 1.85
C ALA A 133 7.01 -10.68 0.47
N GLU A 134 7.30 -9.41 0.15
CA GLU A 134 7.96 -9.02 -1.09
C GLU A 134 9.38 -9.59 -1.21
N LEU A 135 10.17 -9.51 -0.13
CA LEU A 135 11.52 -10.07 -0.12
C LEU A 135 11.50 -11.59 -0.33
N ASN A 136 10.61 -12.28 0.39
CA ASN A 136 10.44 -13.72 0.28
C ASN A 136 9.99 -14.13 -1.12
N LYS A 137 9.09 -13.36 -1.74
CA LYS A 137 8.66 -13.55 -3.14
C LYS A 137 9.83 -13.43 -4.09
N ARG A 138 10.66 -12.39 -3.98
CA ARG A 138 11.85 -12.20 -4.82
C ARG A 138 12.84 -13.36 -4.68
N GLN A 139 13.14 -13.79 -3.46
CA GLN A 139 14.01 -14.95 -3.21
C GLN A 139 13.46 -16.23 -3.88
N ARG A 140 12.16 -16.49 -3.77
CA ARG A 140 11.53 -17.66 -4.41
C ARG A 140 11.62 -17.58 -5.95
N GLU A 141 11.32 -16.43 -6.53
CA GLU A 141 11.42 -16.24 -7.99
C GLU A 141 12.88 -16.37 -8.47
N PHE A 142 13.84 -15.85 -7.71
CA PHE A 142 15.25 -15.99 -8.04
C PHE A 142 15.69 -17.46 -8.04
N ALA A 143 15.31 -18.21 -7.00
CA ALA A 143 15.57 -19.64 -6.92
C ALA A 143 14.90 -20.41 -8.07
N LYS A 144 13.65 -20.07 -8.42
CA LYS A 144 12.88 -20.70 -9.51
C LYS A 144 13.57 -20.59 -10.87
N TYR A 145 14.23 -19.47 -11.16
CA TYR A 145 14.94 -19.25 -12.43
C TYR A 145 16.47 -19.39 -12.32
N GLY A 146 16.99 -19.88 -11.19
CA GLY A 146 18.42 -20.14 -11.00
C GLY A 146 19.31 -18.88 -11.01
N VAL A 147 18.78 -17.73 -10.60
CA VAL A 147 19.52 -16.46 -10.47
C VAL A 147 19.76 -16.13 -9.01
N ASN A 148 20.81 -15.35 -8.71
CA ASN A 148 21.20 -15.03 -7.32
C ASN A 148 20.84 -13.61 -6.87
N ASN A 149 20.40 -12.76 -7.80
CA ASN A 149 20.09 -11.36 -7.54
C ASN A 149 19.12 -10.79 -8.59
N ILE A 150 18.61 -9.60 -8.29
CA ILE A 150 17.68 -8.84 -9.13
C ILE A 150 18.24 -8.57 -10.53
N ASN A 151 19.54 -8.26 -10.63
CA ASN A 151 20.19 -7.95 -11.91
C ASN A 151 20.16 -9.16 -12.85
N GLY A 152 20.37 -10.37 -12.30
CA GLY A 152 20.25 -11.63 -13.02
C GLY A 152 18.81 -11.91 -13.45
N TYR A 153 17.84 -11.75 -12.54
CA TYR A 153 16.42 -11.92 -12.86
C TYR A 153 15.98 -10.99 -13.99
N MET A 154 16.35 -9.71 -13.91
CA MET A 154 15.94 -8.70 -14.87
C MET A 154 16.61 -8.88 -16.24
N SER A 155 17.89 -9.25 -16.26
CA SER A 155 18.59 -9.61 -17.50
C SER A 155 17.90 -10.80 -18.18
N LEU A 156 17.53 -11.82 -17.40
CA LEU A 156 16.81 -12.98 -17.91
C LEU A 156 15.41 -12.59 -18.40
N TYR A 157 14.67 -11.77 -17.65
CA TYR A 157 13.35 -11.28 -18.06
C TYR A 157 13.40 -10.51 -19.38
N LYS A 158 14.38 -9.63 -19.60
CA LYS A 158 14.53 -8.90 -20.88
C LYS A 158 14.89 -9.83 -22.05
N GLN A 159 15.68 -10.87 -21.81
CA GLN A 159 16.03 -11.87 -22.82
C GLN A 159 14.84 -12.70 -23.31
N ARG A 160 13.70 -12.70 -22.60
CA ARG A 160 12.47 -13.40 -23.02
C ARG A 160 11.98 -12.98 -24.42
N LEU A 161 12.32 -11.76 -24.85
CA LEU A 161 11.96 -11.23 -26.17
C LEU A 161 12.70 -11.95 -27.32
N ASN A 162 13.85 -12.55 -27.04
CA ASN A 162 14.64 -13.36 -27.97
C ASN A 162 14.99 -14.70 -27.31
N PRO A 163 14.00 -15.60 -27.14
CA PRO A 163 14.13 -16.74 -26.25
C PRO A 163 15.03 -17.83 -26.82
N ASN A 164 15.90 -18.39 -25.97
CA ASN A 164 16.60 -19.64 -26.21
C ASN A 164 15.73 -20.80 -25.68
N PRO A 165 15.38 -21.81 -26.51
CA PRO A 165 14.55 -22.95 -26.09
C PRO A 165 15.09 -23.74 -24.89
N ALA A 166 16.39 -23.67 -24.60
CA ALA A 166 17.02 -24.36 -23.47
C ALA A 166 16.83 -23.63 -22.13
N ILE A 167 16.31 -22.40 -22.13
CA ILE A 167 16.21 -21.54 -20.94
C ILE A 167 14.74 -21.26 -20.64
N THR A 168 14.38 -21.35 -19.37
CA THR A 168 13.04 -20.93 -18.90
C THR A 168 13.10 -19.46 -18.48
N TYR A 169 12.26 -18.63 -19.10
CA TYR A 169 12.23 -17.19 -18.84
C TYR A 169 11.12 -16.80 -17.88
N PRO A 170 11.32 -15.77 -17.04
CA PRO A 170 10.25 -15.23 -16.21
C PRO A 170 9.15 -14.61 -17.05
N SER A 171 7.89 -14.86 -16.66
CA SER A 171 6.71 -14.31 -17.33
C SER A 171 6.24 -12.97 -16.77
N LYS A 172 6.70 -12.58 -15.57
CA LYS A 172 6.33 -11.33 -14.90
C LYS A 172 7.58 -10.49 -14.58
N PRO A 173 7.50 -9.16 -14.71
CA PRO A 173 8.60 -8.28 -14.31
C PRO A 173 8.75 -8.28 -12.78
N LEU A 174 9.99 -8.09 -12.32
CA LEU A 174 10.30 -7.74 -10.94
C LEU A 174 11.17 -6.47 -10.98
N PRO A 175 10.57 -5.29 -10.77
CA PRO A 175 11.30 -4.04 -10.81
C PRO A 175 12.21 -3.88 -9.58
N HIS A 176 13.23 -3.03 -9.69
CA HIS A 176 13.91 -2.49 -8.51
C HIS A 176 12.91 -1.67 -7.69
N LEU A 177 12.78 -1.97 -6.40
CA LEU A 177 11.83 -1.32 -5.51
C LEU A 177 12.53 -0.17 -4.78
N ILE A 178 12.10 1.06 -5.05
CA ILE A 178 12.61 2.28 -4.42
C ILE A 178 11.64 2.68 -3.32
N LEU A 179 12.05 2.51 -2.07
CA LEU A 179 11.32 2.94 -0.89
C LEU A 179 11.76 4.34 -0.52
N VAL A 180 10.81 5.27 -0.40
CA VAL A 180 11.10 6.67 -0.06
C VAL A 180 10.31 7.05 1.18
N SER A 181 11.02 7.42 2.25
CA SER A 181 10.39 7.99 3.44
C SER A 181 10.65 9.49 3.49
N ASP A 182 9.60 10.28 3.29
CA ASP A 182 9.67 11.72 3.54
C ASP A 182 9.47 11.97 5.03
N GLU A 183 10.48 12.55 5.68
CA GLU A 183 10.51 12.80 7.12
C GLU A 183 10.59 11.54 8.00
N PHE A 184 11.62 10.71 7.78
CA PHE A 184 11.84 9.50 8.59
C PHE A 184 12.11 9.79 10.08
N ALA A 185 12.36 11.04 10.47
CA ALA A 185 12.44 11.44 11.87
C ALA A 185 11.14 11.16 12.62
N GLU A 186 9.99 11.41 11.98
CA GLU A 186 8.67 11.09 12.55
C GLU A 186 8.49 9.58 12.67
N LEU A 187 8.96 8.83 11.66
CA LEU A 187 8.94 7.37 11.68
C LEU A 187 9.76 6.81 12.85
N LYS A 188 10.96 7.33 13.08
CA LYS A 188 11.84 6.93 14.19
C LYS A 188 11.20 7.24 15.55
N ALA A 189 10.54 8.39 15.68
CA ALA A 189 9.96 8.84 16.95
C ALA A 189 8.72 8.03 17.34
N ASN A 190 7.86 7.71 16.37
CA ASN A 190 6.59 7.04 16.64
C ASN A 190 6.67 5.52 16.51
N VAL A 191 7.55 5.00 15.63
CA VAL A 191 7.63 3.58 15.28
C VAL A 191 9.10 3.12 15.06
N PRO A 192 9.95 3.15 16.11
CA PRO A 192 11.39 2.84 15.96
C PRO A 192 11.66 1.42 15.46
N GLU A 193 10.87 0.43 15.91
CA GLU A 193 11.00 -0.98 15.49
C GLU A 193 10.83 -1.16 13.98
N PHE A 194 9.96 -0.34 13.35
CA PHE A 194 9.74 -0.37 11.92
C PHE A 194 10.97 0.09 11.14
N LEU A 195 11.65 1.14 11.61
CA LEU A 195 12.86 1.65 10.99
C LEU A 195 14.03 0.67 11.14
N GLU A 196 14.17 0.02 12.30
CA GLU A 196 15.17 -1.04 12.51
C GLU A 196 14.93 -2.23 11.58
N GLU A 197 13.70 -2.68 11.44
CA GLU A 197 13.34 -3.74 10.50
C GLU A 197 13.57 -3.31 9.04
N LEU A 198 13.20 -2.10 8.65
CA LEU A 198 13.46 -1.56 7.31
C LEU A 198 14.96 -1.52 6.98
N THR A 199 15.79 -1.06 7.92
CA THR A 199 17.24 -0.98 7.71
C THR A 199 17.89 -2.36 7.69
N SER A 200 17.42 -3.30 8.52
CA SER A 200 17.84 -4.71 8.50
C SER A 200 17.47 -5.38 7.17
N VAL A 201 16.23 -5.17 6.72
CA VAL A 201 15.73 -5.61 5.41
C VAL A 201 16.56 -5.01 4.29
N ALA A 202 16.85 -3.71 4.32
CA ALA A 202 17.62 -3.01 3.30
C ALA A 202 19.04 -3.59 3.15
N ARG A 203 19.71 -3.89 4.28
CA ARG A 203 21.05 -4.52 4.30
C ARG A 203 21.08 -5.85 3.52
N ILE A 204 20.04 -6.68 3.66
CA ILE A 204 19.89 -7.95 2.91
C ILE A 204 19.32 -7.69 1.51
N GLY A 205 18.51 -6.64 1.37
CA GLY A 205 17.68 -6.30 0.23
C GLY A 205 18.42 -5.78 -1.00
N ARG A 206 19.71 -5.42 -0.87
CA ARG A 206 20.53 -4.99 -2.01
C ARG A 206 20.51 -5.99 -3.17
N SER A 207 20.76 -7.27 -2.90
CA SER A 207 20.70 -8.32 -3.93
C SER A 207 19.28 -8.59 -4.42
N LEU A 208 18.28 -8.25 -3.61
CA LEU A 208 16.85 -8.33 -3.94
C LEU A 208 16.36 -7.11 -4.74
N GLY A 209 17.20 -6.08 -4.93
CA GLY A 209 16.85 -4.87 -5.67
C GLY A 209 15.96 -3.92 -4.90
N VAL A 210 16.12 -3.86 -3.59
CA VAL A 210 15.43 -2.92 -2.71
C VAL A 210 16.37 -1.75 -2.40
N HIS A 211 15.91 -0.54 -2.69
CA HIS A 211 16.62 0.72 -2.50
C HIS A 211 15.87 1.57 -1.49
N LEU A 212 16.59 2.28 -0.62
CA LEU A 212 15.98 3.01 0.49
C LEU A 212 16.47 4.46 0.52
N ILE A 213 15.56 5.41 0.37
CA ILE A 213 15.82 6.84 0.47
C ILE A 213 15.13 7.35 1.74
N LEU A 214 15.93 7.76 2.71
CA LEU A 214 15.44 8.32 3.97
C LEU A 214 15.67 9.82 3.99
N ALA A 215 14.59 10.59 4.02
CA ALA A 215 14.65 12.04 3.99
C ALA A 215 14.28 12.67 5.34
N THR A 216 14.98 13.72 5.77
CA THR A 216 14.72 14.39 7.05
C THR A 216 14.95 15.90 6.96
N GLN A 217 14.18 16.68 7.72
CA GLN A 217 14.43 18.11 7.89
C GLN A 217 15.55 18.42 8.87
N LYS A 218 15.80 17.52 9.83
CA LYS A 218 16.80 17.67 10.89
C LYS A 218 17.56 16.35 11.06
N PRO A 219 18.74 16.20 10.45
CA PRO A 219 19.51 14.95 10.54
C PRO A 219 20.06 14.70 11.96
N SER A 220 20.44 15.76 12.69
CA SER A 220 21.05 15.65 14.02
C SER A 220 20.17 14.86 15.00
N GLY A 221 20.73 13.81 15.61
CA GLY A 221 20.04 12.95 16.59
C GLY A 221 19.04 11.94 15.98
N VAL A 222 18.73 12.07 14.70
CA VAL A 222 17.83 11.15 13.98
C VAL A 222 18.65 10.09 13.25
N VAL A 223 19.73 10.47 12.58
CA VAL A 223 20.67 9.53 11.95
C VAL A 223 21.48 8.82 13.04
N ASN A 224 21.62 7.50 12.94
CA ASN A 224 22.51 6.72 13.80
C ASN A 224 23.58 6.02 12.94
N ASP A 225 24.61 5.49 13.59
CA ASP A 225 25.75 4.83 12.92
C ASP A 225 25.30 3.72 11.97
N GLN A 226 24.24 2.98 12.31
CA GLN A 226 23.73 1.90 11.46
C GLN A 226 23.10 2.44 10.17
N ILE A 227 22.26 3.48 10.25
CA ILE A 227 21.67 4.11 9.07
C ILE A 227 22.76 4.76 8.22
N GLU A 228 23.72 5.44 8.85
CA GLU A 228 24.83 6.09 8.16
C GLU A 228 25.71 5.08 7.40
N ALA A 229 26.10 3.99 8.07
CA ALA A 229 26.96 2.94 7.49
C ALA A 229 26.31 2.21 6.32
N ASN A 230 24.98 2.12 6.28
CA ASN A 230 24.25 1.50 5.18
C ASN A 230 23.87 2.49 4.07
N SER A 231 24.00 3.81 4.29
CA SER A 231 23.63 4.86 3.33
C SER A 231 24.87 5.42 2.63
N THR A 232 25.23 4.82 1.50
CA THR A 232 26.43 5.20 0.73
C THR A 232 26.33 6.62 0.17
N SER A 233 25.14 7.00 -0.32
CA SER A 233 24.85 8.33 -0.84
C SER A 233 24.28 9.26 0.24
N LYS A 234 24.73 10.51 0.24
CA LYS A 234 24.14 11.60 1.03
C LYS A 234 23.83 12.78 0.10
N ILE A 235 22.58 13.24 0.09
CA ILE A 235 22.17 14.51 -0.51
C ILE A 235 21.92 15.51 0.62
N ALA A 236 22.65 16.61 0.62
CA ALA A 236 22.45 17.70 1.57
C ALA A 236 22.04 18.97 0.82
N LEU A 237 20.76 19.33 0.91
CA LEU A 237 20.27 20.65 0.53
C LEU A 237 20.57 21.64 1.68
N LYS A 238 20.05 22.86 1.58
CA LYS A 238 20.17 23.87 2.65
C LYS A 238 19.83 23.29 4.04
N MET A 239 20.81 23.31 4.93
CA MET A 239 20.68 22.88 6.31
C MET A 239 20.43 24.06 7.25
N ALA A 240 19.75 23.80 8.38
CA ALA A 240 19.45 24.83 9.37
C ALA A 240 20.69 25.27 10.17
N SER A 241 21.66 24.37 10.35
CA SER A 241 22.85 24.62 11.17
C SER A 241 24.09 23.92 10.63
N VAL A 242 25.26 24.41 11.05
CA VAL A 242 26.56 23.75 10.79
C VAL A 242 26.59 22.34 11.40
N GLN A 243 25.92 22.12 12.53
CA GLN A 243 25.83 20.80 13.15
C GLN A 243 25.08 19.82 12.25
N ASP A 244 23.93 20.22 11.70
CA ASP A 244 23.15 19.37 10.77
C ASP A 244 23.92 19.05 9.49
N SER A 245 24.68 20.02 8.96
CA SER A 245 25.56 19.80 7.81
C SER A 245 26.67 18.81 8.15
N ASN A 246 27.30 18.96 9.32
CA ASN A 246 28.35 18.04 9.76
C ASN A 246 27.83 16.64 10.03
N GLU A 247 26.61 16.47 10.55
CA GLU A 247 26.02 15.16 10.77
C GLU A 247 25.99 14.33 9.49
N LEU A 248 25.56 14.96 8.38
CA LEU A 248 25.34 14.29 7.09
C LEU A 248 26.57 14.29 6.17
N LEU A 249 27.24 15.44 6.01
CA LEU A 249 28.38 15.61 5.09
C LEU A 249 29.74 15.49 5.77
N LYS A 250 29.82 15.61 7.10
CA LYS A 250 31.07 15.82 7.85
C LYS A 250 31.81 17.12 7.47
N THR A 251 31.09 18.09 6.90
CA THR A 251 31.56 19.43 6.53
C THR A 251 30.46 20.47 6.83
N PRO A 252 30.78 21.78 6.98
CA PRO A 252 29.79 22.83 7.23
C PRO A 252 29.06 23.34 5.97
N ASP A 253 29.41 22.82 4.78
CA ASP A 253 29.10 23.46 3.50
C ASP A 253 27.60 23.60 3.20
N ALA A 254 26.79 22.62 3.58
CA ALA A 254 25.35 22.65 3.31
C ALA A 254 24.60 23.70 4.15
N ALA A 255 25.17 24.14 5.28
CA ALA A 255 24.62 25.23 6.08
C ALA A 255 24.83 26.61 5.43
N GLN A 256 25.78 26.72 4.49
CA GLN A 256 26.08 27.96 3.76
C GLN A 256 25.23 28.14 2.49
N ILE A 257 24.43 27.13 2.13
CA ILE A 257 23.56 27.19 0.96
C ILE A 257 22.44 28.21 1.20
N ILE A 258 22.22 29.09 0.21
CA ILE A 258 21.19 30.13 0.27
C ILE A 258 20.01 29.75 -0.63
N ASN A 259 20.28 29.37 -1.88
CA ASN A 259 19.28 29.08 -2.90
C ASN A 259 18.57 27.73 -2.65
N PRO A 260 17.22 27.67 -2.70
CA PRO A 260 16.48 26.42 -2.72
C PRO A 260 16.88 25.52 -3.91
N GLY A 261 16.81 24.20 -3.72
CA GLY A 261 17.20 23.22 -4.73
C GLY A 261 18.71 23.06 -4.93
N ARG A 262 19.54 23.96 -4.37
CA ARG A 262 20.99 23.79 -4.34
C ARG A 262 21.37 22.78 -3.25
N GLY A 263 22.28 21.87 -3.59
CA GLY A 263 22.73 20.83 -2.67
C GLY A 263 24.07 20.23 -3.02
N TYR A 264 24.59 19.43 -2.09
CA TYR A 264 25.76 18.59 -2.28
C TYR A 264 25.34 17.13 -2.40
N LEU A 265 25.89 16.42 -3.39
CA LEU A 265 25.92 14.97 -3.45
C LEU A 265 27.27 14.50 -2.91
N LYS A 266 27.23 13.70 -1.84
CA LYS A 266 28.40 13.00 -1.29
C LYS A 266 28.20 11.49 -1.42
N VAL A 267 29.22 10.79 -1.93
CA VAL A 267 29.23 9.31 -2.02
C VAL A 267 30.49 8.78 -1.36
N GLY A 268 30.32 7.75 -0.52
CA GLY A 268 31.43 7.13 0.21
C GLY A 268 32.16 8.11 1.15
N GLU A 269 33.47 7.90 1.32
CA GLU A 269 34.36 8.80 2.08
C GLU A 269 34.90 9.95 1.19
N ASN A 270 34.00 10.64 0.47
CA ASN A 270 34.29 11.69 -0.51
C ASN A 270 34.86 11.19 -1.85
N GLU A 271 34.49 9.97 -2.28
CA GLU A 271 34.77 9.51 -3.66
C GLU A 271 34.06 10.40 -4.69
N VAL A 272 32.88 10.89 -4.32
CA VAL A 272 32.14 11.93 -5.04
C VAL A 272 31.74 13.01 -4.04
N TYR A 273 31.98 14.28 -4.38
CA TYR A 273 31.54 15.44 -3.61
C TYR A 273 31.21 16.58 -4.58
N GLU A 274 29.94 16.67 -4.97
CA GLU A 274 29.49 17.50 -6.10
C GLU A 274 28.43 18.50 -5.65
N LEU A 275 28.67 19.79 -5.90
CA LEU A 275 27.67 20.85 -5.74
C LEU A 275 26.78 20.91 -6.98
N PHE A 276 25.46 20.94 -6.79
CA PHE A 276 24.49 20.99 -7.87
C PHE A 276 23.33 21.94 -7.57
N GLN A 277 22.67 22.41 -8.63
CA GLN A 277 21.40 23.11 -8.59
C GLN A 277 20.35 22.17 -9.20
N SER A 278 19.35 21.78 -8.41
CA SER A 278 18.32 20.87 -8.89
C SER A 278 17.33 21.51 -9.84
N GLY A 279 16.79 20.68 -10.74
CA GLY A 279 15.55 20.94 -11.42
C GLY A 279 14.37 21.04 -10.44
N TYR A 280 13.30 21.71 -10.86
CA TYR A 280 11.99 21.63 -10.22
C TYR A 280 10.90 21.48 -11.27
N ALA A 281 9.91 20.64 -11.01
CA ALA A 281 8.88 20.24 -11.97
C ALA A 281 7.55 20.99 -11.76
N GLY A 282 7.42 21.73 -10.65
CA GLY A 282 6.21 22.50 -10.33
C GLY A 282 5.96 23.77 -11.15
N VAL A 283 6.74 24.08 -12.19
CA VAL A 283 6.45 25.22 -13.09
C VAL A 283 5.30 24.91 -14.04
N SER A 284 4.50 25.92 -14.40
CA SER A 284 3.51 25.79 -15.47
C SER A 284 4.17 25.43 -16.80
N TYR A 285 3.51 24.56 -17.56
CA TYR A 285 3.92 24.13 -18.90
C TYR A 285 3.00 24.73 -19.96
N ASP A 286 3.58 25.51 -20.86
CA ASP A 286 2.93 26.02 -22.07
C ASP A 286 3.75 25.54 -23.29
N PRO A 287 3.24 24.58 -24.09
CA PRO A 287 3.95 24.03 -25.24
C PRO A 287 4.14 25.03 -26.39
N ASP A 288 3.37 26.12 -26.39
CA ASP A 288 3.37 27.16 -27.41
C ASP A 288 4.08 28.44 -26.93
N LYS A 289 4.70 28.40 -25.74
CA LYS A 289 5.45 29.53 -25.20
C LYS A 289 6.63 29.85 -26.10
N ILE A 290 6.56 31.03 -26.73
CA ILE A 290 7.69 31.64 -27.42
C ILE A 290 8.60 32.22 -26.35
N ILE A 291 9.79 31.65 -26.18
CA ILE A 291 10.84 32.20 -25.32
C ILE A 291 11.53 33.29 -26.13
N GLU A 292 11.19 34.56 -25.89
CA GLU A 292 12.05 35.67 -26.31
C GLU A 292 13.28 35.67 -25.39
N GLU A 293 14.48 35.53 -25.97
CA GLU A 293 15.71 35.79 -25.24
C GLU A 293 15.76 37.29 -24.92
N ASN A 294 15.37 37.66 -23.70
CA ASN A 294 15.66 39.00 -23.18
C ASN A 294 17.18 39.10 -22.97
N VAL A 295 17.87 39.64 -23.98
CA VAL A 295 19.25 40.09 -23.84
C VAL A 295 19.23 41.35 -22.99
N ASP A 296 20.06 41.40 -21.95
CA ASP A 296 20.21 42.61 -21.13
C ASP A 296 20.88 43.70 -21.98
N GLU A 297 20.06 44.55 -22.59
CA GLU A 297 20.49 45.69 -23.41
C GLU A 297 20.82 46.94 -22.56
N ARG A 298 20.89 46.81 -21.23
CA ARG A 298 21.22 47.95 -20.36
C ARG A 298 22.66 48.40 -20.61
N ILE A 299 22.81 49.68 -20.96
CA ILE A 299 24.11 50.30 -21.16
C ILE A 299 24.47 51.06 -19.89
N PHE A 300 25.59 50.69 -19.26
CA PHE A 300 26.14 51.39 -18.11
C PHE A 300 27.24 52.35 -18.55
N MET A 301 27.25 53.55 -17.97
CA MET A 301 28.33 54.52 -18.09
C MET A 301 29.02 54.67 -16.74
N ILE A 302 30.35 54.79 -16.74
CA ILE A 302 31.11 55.09 -15.53
C ILE A 302 31.24 56.61 -15.43
N ASN A 303 30.68 57.20 -14.37
CA ASN A 303 30.76 58.64 -14.14
C ASN A 303 32.18 59.08 -13.72
N ASP A 304 32.42 60.38 -13.67
CA ASP A 304 33.73 60.97 -13.34
C ASP A 304 34.23 60.63 -11.92
N LEU A 305 33.37 60.05 -11.07
CA LEU A 305 33.68 59.57 -9.72
C LEU A 305 33.99 58.06 -9.68
N GLY A 306 33.97 57.37 -10.83
CA GLY A 306 34.23 55.93 -10.93
C GLY A 306 33.03 55.05 -10.56
N GLN A 307 31.84 55.61 -10.46
CA GLN A 307 30.61 54.89 -10.13
C GLN A 307 29.85 54.53 -11.41
N SER A 308 29.23 53.35 -11.44
CA SER A 308 28.41 52.89 -12.56
C SER A 308 27.01 53.52 -12.49
N GLU A 309 26.63 54.27 -13.52
CA GLU A 309 25.29 54.82 -13.74
C GLU A 309 24.64 54.18 -14.98
N VAL A 310 23.33 53.95 -14.93
CA VAL A 310 22.58 53.37 -16.07
C VAL A 310 22.32 54.48 -17.09
N LEU A 311 22.86 54.33 -18.29
CA LEU A 311 22.70 55.28 -19.41
C LEU A 311 21.43 54.98 -20.23
N TYR A 312 21.08 53.70 -20.35
CA TYR A 312 19.92 53.23 -21.10
C TYR A 312 19.35 52.00 -20.40
N ASP A 313 18.06 52.04 -20.11
CA ASP A 313 17.29 50.91 -19.61
C ASP A 313 16.07 50.69 -20.52
N PRO A 314 16.09 49.66 -21.38
CA PRO A 314 14.93 49.34 -22.23
C PRO A 314 13.77 48.71 -21.45
N GLY A 315 13.93 48.39 -20.16
CA GLY A 315 13.01 47.57 -19.37
C GLY A 315 11.87 48.29 -18.62
N GLU A 316 11.54 49.54 -18.92
CA GLU A 316 10.43 50.25 -18.23
C GLU A 316 9.01 49.78 -18.64
N GLU A 317 8.87 48.90 -19.63
CA GLU A 317 7.58 48.24 -19.88
C GLU A 317 7.41 47.04 -18.96
N VAL A 318 6.55 47.20 -17.94
CA VAL A 318 6.03 46.09 -17.13
C VAL A 318 5.24 45.16 -18.05
N ILE A 319 5.89 44.12 -18.56
CA ILE A 319 5.21 43.01 -19.25
C ILE A 319 4.32 42.35 -18.19
N GLN A 320 3.01 42.63 -18.24
CA GLN A 320 2.02 41.86 -17.48
C GLN A 320 2.17 40.39 -17.91
N GLY A 321 2.69 39.55 -17.01
CA GLY A 321 2.81 38.12 -17.25
C GLY A 321 1.46 37.55 -17.65
N LYS A 322 1.43 36.68 -18.68
CA LYS A 322 0.24 35.90 -19.02
C LYS A 322 -0.27 35.17 -17.78
N ASP A 323 -1.58 35.14 -17.57
CA ASP A 323 -2.19 34.30 -16.55
C ASP A 323 -1.89 32.83 -16.87
N THR A 324 -1.13 32.18 -16.00
CA THR A 324 -0.67 30.79 -16.15
C THR A 324 -1.37 29.85 -15.17
N SER A 325 -2.37 30.35 -14.43
CA SER A 325 -3.08 29.59 -13.39
C SER A 325 -3.90 28.42 -13.92
N GLU A 326 -4.36 28.48 -15.18
CA GLU A 326 -5.11 27.40 -15.83
C GLU A 326 -4.22 26.35 -16.53
N LEU A 327 -2.91 26.58 -16.60
CA LEU A 327 -1.99 25.66 -17.28
C LEU A 327 -1.51 24.54 -16.34
N PRO A 328 -1.38 23.29 -16.84
CA PRO A 328 -0.81 22.21 -16.05
C PRO A 328 0.65 22.49 -15.73
N THR A 329 1.15 21.91 -14.65
CA THR A 329 2.58 21.94 -14.33
C THR A 329 3.37 21.00 -15.26
N GLN A 330 4.69 21.23 -15.42
CA GLN A 330 5.58 20.29 -16.12
C GLN A 330 5.51 18.89 -15.49
N LEU A 331 5.38 18.81 -14.16
CA LEU A 331 5.17 17.58 -13.42
C LEU A 331 3.94 16.81 -13.90
N GLU A 332 2.76 17.44 -13.88
CA GLU A 332 1.51 16.81 -14.32
C GLU A 332 1.58 16.39 -15.79
N ALA A 333 2.06 17.28 -16.65
CA ALA A 333 2.14 17.02 -18.08
C ALA A 333 3.11 15.88 -18.42
N VAL A 334 4.23 15.73 -17.70
CA VAL A 334 5.16 14.61 -17.87
C VAL A 334 4.55 13.31 -17.32
N ILE A 335 3.86 13.35 -16.17
CA ILE A 335 3.15 12.17 -15.61
C ILE A 335 2.11 11.65 -16.60
N ASP A 336 1.27 12.55 -17.13
CA ASP A 336 0.25 12.19 -18.12
C ASP A 336 0.89 11.62 -19.39
N LYS A 337 2.05 12.15 -19.81
CA LYS A 337 2.79 11.59 -20.93
C LYS A 337 3.33 10.19 -20.66
N ILE A 338 3.85 9.95 -19.46
CA ILE A 338 4.36 8.64 -19.03
C ILE A 338 3.23 7.61 -19.03
N ASP A 339 2.05 7.95 -18.46
CA ASP A 339 0.89 7.07 -18.47
C ASP A 339 0.43 6.79 -19.91
N GLN A 340 0.33 7.82 -20.76
CA GLN A 340 -0.01 7.64 -22.18
C GLN A 340 0.95 6.67 -22.88
N ILE A 341 2.26 6.79 -22.66
CA ILE A 341 3.27 5.89 -23.25
C ILE A 341 3.08 4.46 -22.75
N PHE A 342 2.81 4.29 -21.45
CA PHE A 342 2.59 2.99 -20.83
C PHE A 342 1.33 2.30 -21.39
N GLN A 343 0.19 2.99 -21.46
CA GLN A 343 -1.05 2.46 -22.03
C GLN A 343 -0.91 2.08 -23.52
N GLN A 344 0.00 2.72 -24.25
CA GLN A 344 0.31 2.46 -25.66
C GLN A 344 1.53 1.53 -25.86
N SER A 345 1.87 0.72 -24.87
CA SER A 345 3.02 -0.17 -24.90
C SER A 345 2.66 -1.59 -24.50
N ASP A 346 3.58 -2.53 -24.75
CA ASP A 346 3.45 -3.92 -24.33
C ASP A 346 4.08 -4.17 -22.94
N TYR A 347 4.40 -3.11 -22.18
CA TYR A 347 4.95 -3.23 -20.83
C TYR A 347 3.88 -3.76 -19.86
N ILE A 348 4.28 -4.67 -18.98
CA ILE A 348 3.40 -5.30 -18.00
C ILE A 348 3.42 -4.48 -16.71
N LEU A 349 2.25 -4.13 -16.17
CA LEU A 349 2.16 -3.53 -14.84
C LEU A 349 2.64 -4.53 -13.79
N PRO A 350 3.69 -4.24 -13.00
CA PRO A 350 4.15 -5.16 -11.98
C PRO A 350 3.12 -5.33 -10.86
N GLU A 351 3.21 -6.47 -10.17
CA GLU A 351 2.39 -6.71 -8.99
C GLU A 351 2.81 -5.76 -7.85
N LYS A 352 1.83 -5.07 -7.27
CA LYS A 352 2.07 -4.11 -6.20
C LYS A 352 2.31 -4.85 -4.87
N PRO A 353 3.45 -4.63 -4.18
CA PRO A 353 3.72 -5.23 -2.87
C PRO A 353 2.80 -4.71 -1.76
N TRP A 354 2.22 -3.52 -1.96
CA TRP A 354 1.30 -2.88 -1.03
C TRP A 354 -0.07 -2.74 -1.69
N LEU A 355 -1.08 -3.32 -1.07
CA LEU A 355 -2.47 -3.11 -1.46
C LEU A 355 -3.03 -1.94 -0.64
N PRO A 356 -3.96 -1.14 -1.21
CA PRO A 356 -4.69 -0.13 -0.45
C PRO A 356 -5.30 -0.72 0.83
N ASN A 357 -5.50 0.10 1.86
CA ASN A 357 -6.24 -0.34 3.04
C ASN A 357 -7.66 -0.77 2.62
N LEU A 358 -8.24 -1.70 3.38
CA LEU A 358 -9.65 -2.03 3.24
C LEU A 358 -10.49 -0.78 3.47
N GLU A 359 -11.52 -0.58 2.65
CA GLU A 359 -12.46 0.52 2.80
C GLU A 359 -13.23 0.41 4.12
N ASP A 360 -13.61 1.54 4.70
CA ASP A 360 -14.38 1.61 5.96
C ASP A 360 -15.72 0.87 5.85
N GLN A 361 -16.28 0.78 4.65
CA GLN A 361 -17.53 0.09 4.37
C GLN A 361 -17.39 -0.77 3.12
N ILE A 362 -17.39 -2.09 3.30
CA ILE A 362 -17.28 -3.05 2.21
C ILE A 362 -18.65 -3.65 1.93
N VAL A 363 -19.10 -3.50 0.69
CA VAL A 363 -20.30 -4.19 0.22
C VAL A 363 -20.00 -5.69 0.10
N THR A 364 -20.85 -6.52 0.69
CA THR A 364 -20.67 -7.98 0.62
C THR A 364 -20.66 -8.46 -0.84
N PRO A 365 -19.71 -9.33 -1.24
CA PRO A 365 -19.62 -9.82 -2.61
C PRO A 365 -20.93 -10.44 -3.10
N SER A 366 -21.28 -10.19 -4.36
CA SER A 366 -22.52 -10.67 -4.94
C SER A 366 -22.54 -12.20 -4.99
N VAL A 367 -23.64 -12.78 -4.54
CA VAL A 367 -23.81 -14.23 -4.53
C VAL A 367 -24.67 -14.69 -5.70
N LYS A 368 -24.25 -15.75 -6.39
CA LYS A 368 -25.04 -16.38 -7.46
C LYS A 368 -26.04 -17.35 -6.86
N GLU A 369 -27.27 -17.34 -7.40
CA GLU A 369 -28.27 -18.33 -7.06
C GLU A 369 -27.81 -19.73 -7.49
N THR A 370 -27.98 -20.70 -6.61
CA THR A 370 -27.67 -22.10 -6.90
C THR A 370 -28.90 -22.96 -6.64
N LYS A 371 -29.09 -24.00 -7.46
CA LYS A 371 -30.14 -25.00 -7.21
C LYS A 371 -29.75 -25.95 -6.08
N GLU A 372 -28.46 -26.14 -5.86
CA GLU A 372 -27.92 -26.96 -4.79
C GLU A 372 -27.82 -26.15 -3.50
N ARG A 373 -28.07 -26.82 -2.36
CA ARG A 373 -27.96 -26.20 -1.04
C ARG A 373 -26.49 -25.89 -0.74
N LYS A 374 -26.18 -24.61 -0.53
CA LYS A 374 -24.83 -24.12 -0.21
C LYS A 374 -24.79 -23.45 1.15
N MET A 375 -23.76 -23.76 1.92
CA MET A 375 -23.55 -23.22 3.27
C MET A 375 -22.25 -22.41 3.37
N ASP A 376 -21.56 -22.24 2.24
CA ASP A 376 -20.39 -21.40 2.04
C ASP A 376 -20.80 -20.07 1.40
N ILE A 377 -20.85 -19.01 2.22
CA ILE A 377 -21.25 -17.69 1.79
C ILE A 377 -20.09 -16.69 1.86
N PRO A 378 -19.96 -15.76 0.90
CA PRO A 378 -19.03 -14.66 1.07
C PRO A 378 -19.52 -13.78 2.21
N LEU A 379 -18.64 -13.46 3.16
CA LEU A 379 -18.99 -12.63 4.33
C LEU A 379 -18.35 -11.25 4.24
N GLY A 380 -17.11 -11.17 3.75
CA GLY A 380 -16.38 -9.93 3.59
C GLY A 380 -15.08 -10.15 2.84
N VAL A 381 -14.15 -9.21 3.00
CA VAL A 381 -12.79 -9.31 2.44
C VAL A 381 -11.81 -9.43 3.59
N VAL A 382 -10.90 -10.40 3.49
CA VAL A 382 -9.76 -10.54 4.42
C VAL A 382 -8.52 -9.98 3.75
N ASP A 383 -7.84 -9.08 4.44
CA ASP A 383 -6.52 -8.63 4.04
C ASP A 383 -5.47 -9.59 4.61
N ILE A 384 -4.63 -10.14 3.74
CA ILE A 384 -3.54 -11.06 4.10
C ILE A 384 -2.22 -10.45 3.65
N PRO A 385 -1.63 -9.52 4.44
CA PRO A 385 -0.40 -8.81 4.07
C PRO A 385 0.79 -9.74 3.80
N SER A 386 0.87 -10.86 4.53
CA SER A 386 1.93 -11.88 4.36
C SER A 386 1.88 -12.60 3.02
N LYS A 387 0.74 -12.53 2.32
CA LYS A 387 0.55 -13.03 0.95
C LYS A 387 0.43 -11.91 -0.09
N GLN A 388 0.38 -10.64 0.34
CA GLN A 388 0.10 -9.48 -0.52
C GLN A 388 -1.22 -9.61 -1.28
N THR A 389 -2.25 -10.15 -0.63
CA THR A 389 -3.55 -10.43 -1.25
C THR A 389 -4.69 -9.99 -0.35
N GLN A 390 -5.72 -9.40 -0.96
CA GLN A 390 -7.03 -9.21 -0.35
C GLN A 390 -7.99 -10.21 -1.00
N GLU A 391 -8.48 -11.15 -0.20
CA GLU A 391 -9.30 -12.27 -0.68
C GLU A 391 -10.71 -12.20 -0.11
N ILE A 392 -11.70 -12.71 -0.83
CA ILE A 392 -13.06 -12.85 -0.30
C ILE A 392 -13.03 -13.90 0.81
N TYR A 393 -13.41 -13.50 2.02
CA TYR A 393 -13.59 -14.41 3.13
C TYR A 393 -14.94 -15.12 2.99
N ASN A 394 -14.89 -16.42 2.66
CA ASN A 394 -16.06 -17.27 2.63
C ASN A 394 -16.27 -17.92 4.00
N TYR A 395 -17.43 -17.65 4.61
CA TYR A 395 -17.86 -18.27 5.84
C TYR A 395 -18.67 -19.53 5.53
N ASP A 396 -18.15 -20.68 5.97
CA ASP A 396 -18.75 -22.00 5.79
C ASP A 396 -19.42 -22.44 7.11
N LEU A 397 -20.74 -22.36 7.15
CA LEU A 397 -21.52 -22.65 8.35
C LEU A 397 -21.40 -24.12 8.80
N VAL A 398 -21.21 -25.05 7.86
CA VAL A 398 -21.09 -26.48 8.19
C VAL A 398 -19.73 -26.76 8.86
N LYS A 399 -18.66 -26.13 8.36
CA LYS A 399 -17.33 -26.25 8.98
C LYS A 399 -17.22 -25.52 10.30
N ALA A 400 -17.82 -24.34 10.41
CA ALA A 400 -17.80 -23.55 11.64
C ALA A 400 -18.73 -24.12 12.73
N SER A 401 -19.81 -24.82 12.34
CA SER A 401 -20.85 -25.33 13.23
C SER A 401 -21.52 -24.21 14.03
N HIS A 402 -21.26 -24.11 15.34
CA HIS A 402 -21.81 -23.05 16.19
C HIS A 402 -20.83 -21.88 16.24
N THR A 403 -21.32 -20.68 15.93
CA THR A 403 -20.49 -19.49 15.81
C THR A 403 -20.91 -18.42 16.80
N ALA A 404 -19.95 -17.94 17.59
CA ALA A 404 -20.12 -16.81 18.48
C ALA A 404 -19.47 -15.57 17.88
N ILE A 405 -20.16 -14.43 17.96
CA ILE A 405 -19.70 -13.14 17.41
C ILE A 405 -19.64 -12.14 18.57
N PHE A 406 -18.45 -11.58 18.81
CA PHE A 406 -18.20 -10.62 19.87
C PHE A 406 -17.80 -9.27 19.27
N ALA A 407 -18.40 -8.19 19.74
CA ALA A 407 -17.98 -6.83 19.43
C ALA A 407 -18.53 -5.85 20.46
N SER A 408 -17.89 -4.67 20.58
CA SER A 408 -18.40 -3.55 21.37
C SER A 408 -19.74 -3.02 20.82
N PRO A 409 -20.53 -2.27 21.61
CA PRO A 409 -21.75 -1.62 21.10
C PRO A 409 -21.44 -0.72 19.89
N GLY A 410 -22.24 -0.82 18.83
CA GLY A 410 -22.07 -0.02 17.61
C GLY A 410 -21.10 -0.60 16.56
N TYR A 411 -20.40 -1.70 16.84
CA TYR A 411 -19.41 -2.29 15.92
C TYR A 411 -19.99 -3.38 14.98
N GLY A 412 -21.27 -3.31 14.65
CA GLY A 412 -21.85 -4.10 13.56
C GLY A 412 -22.26 -5.55 13.86
N LYS A 413 -22.47 -5.96 15.11
CA LYS A 413 -22.96 -7.32 15.47
C LYS A 413 -24.24 -7.70 14.73
N SER A 414 -25.26 -6.85 14.79
CA SER A 414 -26.53 -7.09 14.08
C SER A 414 -26.33 -7.10 12.56
N THR A 415 -25.47 -6.22 12.05
CA THR A 415 -25.16 -6.11 10.61
C THR A 415 -24.52 -7.39 10.07
N ILE A 416 -23.59 -8.02 10.80
CA ILE A 416 -22.98 -9.27 10.36
C ILE A 416 -23.97 -10.43 10.40
N LEU A 417 -24.87 -10.49 11.40
CA LEU A 417 -25.95 -11.48 11.47
C LEU A 417 -26.94 -11.32 10.30
N GLN A 418 -27.32 -10.08 9.98
CA GLN A 418 -28.12 -9.76 8.80
C GLN A 418 -27.41 -10.20 7.51
N THR A 419 -26.12 -9.91 7.38
CA THR A 419 -25.33 -10.25 6.19
C THR A 419 -25.25 -11.76 6.00
N ILE A 420 -24.99 -12.52 7.06
CA ILE A 420 -24.98 -14.00 7.03
C ILE A 420 -26.35 -14.53 6.58
N THR A 421 -27.43 -14.07 7.23
CA THR A 421 -28.79 -14.52 6.95
C THR A 421 -29.19 -14.22 5.50
N MET A 422 -28.93 -12.99 5.03
CA MET A 422 -29.23 -12.57 3.67
C MET A 422 -28.44 -13.36 2.63
N ASN A 423 -27.13 -13.57 2.84
CA ASN A 423 -26.32 -14.28 1.85
C ASN A 423 -26.68 -15.76 1.77
N LEU A 424 -27.03 -16.39 2.91
CA LEU A 424 -27.58 -17.75 2.92
C LEU A 424 -28.94 -17.81 2.24
N SER A 425 -29.85 -16.87 2.50
CA SER A 425 -31.15 -16.75 1.81
C SER A 425 -31.02 -16.57 0.30
N ARG A 426 -29.97 -15.88 -0.17
CA ARG A 426 -29.73 -15.66 -1.62
C ARG A 426 -29.18 -16.89 -2.34
N GLN A 427 -28.47 -17.78 -1.65
CA GLN A 427 -27.94 -19.01 -2.26
C GLN A 427 -28.91 -20.19 -2.21
N ASN A 428 -29.87 -20.14 -1.29
CA ASN A 428 -30.70 -21.30 -0.96
C ASN A 428 -32.18 -20.97 -1.11
N THR A 429 -33.00 -21.96 -1.42
CA THR A 429 -34.46 -21.80 -1.42
C THR A 429 -35.03 -21.92 0.00
N PRO A 430 -36.26 -21.43 0.24
CA PRO A 430 -36.95 -21.63 1.52
C PRO A 430 -37.10 -23.11 1.90
N ASP A 431 -37.21 -24.02 0.94
CA ASP A 431 -37.25 -25.47 1.22
C ASP A 431 -35.90 -26.04 1.71
N GLN A 432 -34.81 -25.31 1.50
CA GLN A 432 -33.45 -25.74 1.83
C GLN A 432 -32.95 -25.19 3.16
N ILE A 433 -33.39 -23.99 3.55
CA ILE A 433 -32.93 -23.34 4.78
C ILE A 433 -34.06 -22.56 5.45
N HIS A 434 -34.16 -22.72 6.76
CA HIS A 434 -35.11 -22.01 7.62
C HIS A 434 -34.37 -21.23 8.70
N PHE A 435 -34.77 -19.98 8.92
CA PHE A 435 -34.23 -19.13 9.98
C PHE A 435 -35.19 -19.00 11.16
N HIS A 436 -34.65 -19.16 12.36
CA HIS A 436 -35.29 -18.75 13.61
C HIS A 436 -34.52 -17.56 14.15
N LEU A 437 -35.18 -16.40 14.21
CA LEU A 437 -34.54 -15.15 14.63
C LEU A 437 -34.91 -14.85 16.09
N LEU A 438 -33.89 -14.70 16.94
CA LEU A 438 -34.02 -14.29 18.33
C LEU A 438 -33.37 -12.90 18.47
N ASP A 439 -34.19 -11.87 18.64
CA ASP A 439 -33.76 -10.47 18.69
C ASP A 439 -33.93 -9.91 20.09
N PHE A 440 -32.88 -10.01 20.91
CA PHE A 440 -32.89 -9.51 22.28
C PHE A 440 -32.26 -8.11 22.41
N GLY A 441 -31.98 -7.46 21.27
CA GLY A 441 -31.32 -6.18 21.19
C GLY A 441 -32.25 -5.07 20.71
N ASN A 442 -31.70 -4.15 19.91
CA ASN A 442 -32.41 -2.99 19.39
C ASN A 442 -33.15 -3.27 18.07
N ASN A 443 -33.84 -4.40 17.96
CA ASN A 443 -34.57 -4.82 16.76
C ASN A 443 -33.68 -4.96 15.50
N GLY A 444 -32.45 -5.43 15.69
CA GLY A 444 -31.46 -5.57 14.62
C GLY A 444 -31.86 -6.61 13.57
N LEU A 445 -32.63 -7.63 13.91
CA LEU A 445 -33.04 -8.70 12.99
C LEU A 445 -34.43 -8.45 12.37
N LEU A 446 -35.16 -7.44 12.84
CA LEU A 446 -36.51 -7.11 12.36
C LEU A 446 -36.64 -6.96 10.84
N PRO A 447 -35.68 -6.36 10.09
CA PRO A 447 -35.76 -6.27 8.63
C PRO A 447 -35.86 -7.64 7.92
N LEU A 448 -35.40 -8.71 8.56
CA LEU A 448 -35.36 -10.07 8.01
C LEU A 448 -36.67 -10.84 8.25
N LYS A 449 -37.62 -10.27 9.00
CA LYS A 449 -38.89 -10.91 9.39
C LYS A 449 -39.70 -11.43 8.20
N ASN A 450 -39.72 -10.67 7.10
CA ASN A 450 -40.56 -10.96 5.93
C ASN A 450 -39.84 -11.82 4.87
N LEU A 451 -38.63 -12.31 5.16
CA LEU A 451 -37.96 -13.24 4.25
C LEU A 451 -38.75 -14.55 4.19
N PRO A 452 -38.95 -15.14 3.00
CA PRO A 452 -39.63 -16.44 2.87
C PRO A 452 -38.97 -17.57 3.66
N HIS A 453 -37.66 -17.44 3.92
CA HIS A 453 -36.87 -18.40 4.72
C HIS A 453 -37.07 -18.24 6.23
N THR A 454 -37.56 -17.09 6.69
CA THR A 454 -37.72 -16.82 8.12
C THR A 454 -38.98 -17.51 8.63
N ALA A 455 -38.81 -18.49 9.52
CA ALA A 455 -39.92 -19.21 10.12
C ALA A 455 -40.66 -18.34 11.15
N ASP A 456 -39.91 -17.67 12.03
CA ASP A 456 -40.46 -16.69 12.98
C ASP A 456 -39.33 -15.84 13.59
N ILE A 457 -39.71 -14.69 14.16
CA ILE A 457 -38.84 -13.79 14.93
C ILE A 457 -39.40 -13.60 16.33
N VAL A 458 -38.55 -13.70 17.36
CA VAL A 458 -38.94 -13.55 18.77
C VAL A 458 -38.14 -12.41 19.39
N THR A 459 -38.83 -11.49 20.04
CA THR A 459 -38.19 -10.43 20.84
C THR A 459 -38.06 -10.81 22.32
N LEU A 460 -37.29 -10.04 23.07
CA LEU A 460 -37.04 -10.28 24.51
C LEU A 460 -38.31 -10.27 25.38
N GLU A 461 -39.37 -9.60 24.93
CA GLU A 461 -40.64 -9.47 25.68
C GLU A 461 -41.61 -10.64 25.40
N GLU A 462 -41.36 -11.45 24.38
CA GLU A 462 -42.27 -12.49 23.88
C GLU A 462 -41.96 -13.88 24.46
N ASP A 463 -41.97 -14.04 25.78
CA ASP A 463 -41.55 -15.28 26.47
C ASP A 463 -42.33 -16.54 26.04
N GLU A 464 -43.65 -16.44 25.87
CA GLU A 464 -44.46 -17.58 25.40
C GLU A 464 -44.07 -18.00 23.98
N LYS A 465 -43.72 -17.02 23.15
CA LYS A 465 -43.32 -17.24 21.77
C LYS A 465 -41.93 -17.87 21.69
N LEU A 466 -41.01 -17.39 22.52
CA LEU A 466 -39.69 -18.00 22.72
C LEU A 466 -39.83 -19.47 23.09
N GLN A 467 -40.64 -19.79 24.11
CA GLN A 467 -40.83 -21.17 24.54
C GLN A 467 -41.37 -22.05 23.41
N LYS A 468 -42.39 -21.60 22.67
CA LYS A 468 -42.94 -22.33 21.51
C LYS A 468 -41.90 -22.57 20.42
N MET A 469 -41.04 -21.59 20.14
CA MET A 469 -39.95 -21.73 19.17
C MET A 469 -38.92 -22.77 19.63
N LEU A 470 -38.47 -22.71 20.89
CA LEU A 470 -37.51 -23.66 21.45
C LEU A 470 -38.06 -25.10 21.49
N ASP A 471 -39.34 -25.26 21.81
CA ASP A 471 -40.03 -26.55 21.79
C ASP A 471 -40.09 -27.11 20.36
N ARG A 472 -40.35 -26.25 19.35
CA ARG A 472 -40.35 -26.62 17.94
C ARG A 472 -38.97 -27.08 17.46
N ILE A 473 -37.92 -26.35 17.83
CA ILE A 473 -36.53 -26.75 17.51
C ILE A 473 -36.19 -28.09 18.16
N SER A 474 -36.58 -28.28 19.42
CA SER A 474 -36.36 -29.53 20.16
C SER A 474 -37.08 -30.73 19.53
N LEU A 475 -38.28 -30.51 19.01
CA LEU A 475 -39.04 -31.53 18.26
C LEU A 475 -38.30 -31.93 16.98
N VAL A 476 -37.85 -30.96 16.17
CA VAL A 476 -37.09 -31.22 14.93
C VAL A 476 -35.82 -32.02 15.21
N LEU A 477 -35.09 -31.68 16.28
CA LEU A 477 -33.90 -32.43 16.69
C LEU A 477 -34.23 -33.88 17.08
N THR A 478 -35.34 -34.09 17.77
CA THR A 478 -35.79 -35.42 18.20
C THR A 478 -36.21 -36.28 17.01
N GLU A 479 -36.98 -35.72 16.08
CA GLU A 479 -37.38 -36.37 14.83
C GLU A 479 -36.16 -36.77 13.99
N ARG A 480 -35.18 -35.87 13.82
CA ARG A 480 -33.95 -36.18 13.08
C ARG A 480 -33.13 -37.29 13.71
N LYS A 481 -33.00 -37.30 15.05
CA LYS A 481 -32.30 -38.38 15.76
C LYS A 481 -32.93 -39.73 15.51
N GLN A 482 -34.26 -39.79 15.49
CA GLN A 482 -34.99 -41.02 15.19
C GLN A 482 -34.76 -41.47 13.74
N LEU A 483 -34.86 -40.55 12.77
CA LEU A 483 -34.57 -40.83 11.36
C LEU A 483 -33.15 -41.35 11.12
N PHE A 484 -32.16 -40.74 11.77
CA PHE A 484 -30.75 -41.13 11.64
C PHE A 484 -30.51 -42.50 12.26
N LYS A 485 -31.12 -42.78 13.42
CA LYS A 485 -31.05 -44.08 14.08
C LYS A 485 -31.66 -45.20 13.23
N GLU A 486 -32.84 -44.97 12.65
CA GLU A 486 -33.51 -45.94 11.76
C GLU A 486 -32.69 -46.23 10.50
N CYS A 487 -31.96 -45.23 10.00
CA CYS A 487 -31.09 -45.39 8.84
C CYS A 487 -29.69 -45.92 9.19
N GLY A 488 -29.34 -46.00 10.47
CA GLY A 488 -28.01 -46.41 10.93
C GLY A 488 -26.89 -45.46 10.48
N VAL A 489 -27.14 -44.14 10.52
CA VAL A 489 -26.19 -43.10 10.13
C VAL A 489 -25.94 -42.15 11.30
N ALA A 490 -24.76 -41.53 11.35
CA ALA A 490 -24.36 -40.70 12.49
C ALA A 490 -24.73 -39.22 12.32
N ASN A 491 -24.84 -38.72 11.08
CA ASN A 491 -25.05 -37.30 10.80
C ASN A 491 -25.94 -37.08 9.58
N LEU A 492 -26.29 -35.81 9.35
CA LEU A 492 -27.16 -35.40 8.26
C LEU A 492 -26.56 -35.74 6.88
N GLU A 493 -25.28 -35.48 6.65
CA GLU A 493 -24.63 -35.74 5.35
C GLU A 493 -24.72 -37.22 4.95
N GLN A 494 -24.45 -38.13 5.90
CA GLN A 494 -24.60 -39.57 5.68
C GLN A 494 -26.06 -39.97 5.44
N TYR A 495 -27.00 -39.35 6.17
CA TYR A 495 -28.43 -39.58 5.96
C TYR A 495 -28.88 -39.20 4.56
N GLU A 496 -28.54 -37.99 4.12
CA GLU A 496 -28.92 -37.47 2.80
C GLU A 496 -28.27 -38.27 1.67
N THR A 497 -27.00 -38.66 1.81
CA THR A 497 -26.31 -39.52 0.85
C THR A 497 -26.97 -40.89 0.72
N LYS A 498 -27.35 -41.50 1.86
CA LYS A 498 -27.94 -42.84 1.89
C LYS A 498 -29.39 -42.85 1.38
N ARG A 499 -30.16 -41.81 1.71
CA ARG A 499 -31.59 -41.72 1.36
C ARG A 499 -31.88 -40.97 0.06
N GLN A 500 -30.89 -40.23 -0.48
CA GLN A 500 -31.07 -39.33 -1.62
C GLN A 500 -32.20 -38.30 -1.40
N ILE A 501 -32.40 -37.89 -0.13
CA ILE A 501 -33.39 -36.90 0.30
C ILE A 501 -32.65 -35.84 1.11
N THR A 502 -32.82 -34.57 0.76
CA THR A 502 -32.26 -33.43 1.49
C THR A 502 -33.24 -32.91 2.53
N LEU A 503 -32.78 -32.70 3.76
CA LEU A 503 -33.59 -32.07 4.82
C LEU A 503 -33.22 -30.58 4.95
N PRO A 504 -34.17 -29.67 5.25
CA PRO A 504 -33.83 -28.25 5.39
C PRO A 504 -32.82 -28.02 6.52
N ILE A 505 -31.88 -27.10 6.36
CA ILE A 505 -31.01 -26.67 7.47
C ILE A 505 -31.79 -25.65 8.30
N VAL A 506 -31.82 -25.85 9.61
CA VAL A 506 -32.44 -24.92 10.55
C VAL A 506 -31.33 -24.10 11.19
N VAL A 507 -31.34 -22.80 10.97
CA VAL A 507 -30.35 -21.87 11.50
C VAL A 507 -31.03 -20.95 12.52
N THR A 508 -30.56 -21.01 13.77
CA THR A 508 -30.99 -20.09 14.81
C THR A 508 -30.02 -18.93 14.88
N VAL A 509 -30.51 -17.73 14.65
CA VAL A 509 -29.75 -16.48 14.67
C VAL A 509 -30.15 -15.73 15.93
N LEU A 510 -29.19 -15.49 16.82
CA LEU A 510 -29.41 -14.86 18.11
C LEU A 510 -28.60 -13.57 18.18
N ASP A 511 -29.29 -12.44 18.30
CA ASP A 511 -28.68 -11.14 18.52
C ASP A 511 -28.81 -10.72 19.99
N SER A 512 -27.80 -10.01 20.50
CA SER A 512 -27.74 -9.50 21.87
C SER A 512 -27.97 -10.56 22.96
N TYR A 513 -27.24 -11.69 22.90
CA TYR A 513 -27.28 -12.72 23.97
C TYR A 513 -26.91 -12.16 25.36
N ASP A 514 -26.06 -11.13 25.38
CA ASP A 514 -25.66 -10.37 26.57
C ASP A 514 -26.80 -9.55 27.19
N GLY A 515 -27.88 -9.29 26.45
CA GLY A 515 -29.09 -8.62 26.96
C GLY A 515 -29.85 -9.46 28.00
N LEU A 516 -29.60 -10.76 28.07
CA LEU A 516 -30.11 -11.63 29.12
C LEU A 516 -29.20 -11.55 30.37
N SER A 517 -29.78 -11.42 31.56
CA SER A 517 -29.00 -11.46 32.81
C SER A 517 -28.35 -12.84 33.02
N THR A 518 -27.33 -12.94 33.87
CA THR A 518 -26.68 -14.22 34.18
C THR A 518 -27.64 -15.25 34.80
N ASP A 519 -28.63 -14.78 35.55
CA ASP A 519 -29.60 -15.61 36.25
C ASP A 519 -30.91 -15.80 35.45
N ASP A 520 -30.93 -15.38 34.18
CA ASP A 520 -32.10 -15.50 33.34
C ASP A 520 -32.32 -16.97 32.93
N THR A 521 -33.42 -17.55 33.40
CA THR A 521 -33.80 -18.95 33.08
C THR A 521 -33.91 -19.23 31.58
N ARG A 522 -34.06 -18.21 30.73
CA ARG A 522 -34.07 -18.34 29.26
C ARG A 522 -32.69 -18.71 28.73
N LYS A 523 -31.59 -18.27 29.37
CA LYS A 523 -30.23 -18.68 28.99
C LYS A 523 -30.06 -20.19 29.11
N GLU A 524 -30.46 -20.77 30.24
CA GLU A 524 -30.36 -22.22 30.46
C GLU A 524 -31.13 -23.02 29.39
N LYS A 525 -32.30 -22.51 28.96
CA LYS A 525 -33.10 -23.14 27.91
C LYS A 525 -32.43 -23.06 26.53
N ILE A 526 -31.89 -21.89 26.17
CA ILE A 526 -31.18 -21.67 24.90
C ILE A 526 -29.88 -22.49 24.87
N ASP A 527 -29.09 -22.42 25.94
CA ASP A 527 -27.87 -23.19 26.10
C ASP A 527 -28.17 -24.69 26.12
N GLY A 528 -29.27 -25.12 26.74
CA GLY A 528 -29.71 -26.51 26.75
C GLY A 528 -30.03 -27.11 25.38
N ILE A 529 -30.25 -26.26 24.35
CA ILE A 529 -30.41 -26.70 22.95
C ILE A 529 -29.05 -26.67 22.24
N SER A 530 -28.23 -25.65 22.51
CA SER A 530 -26.89 -25.46 21.90
C SER A 530 -25.82 -26.44 22.45
N TYR A 531 -25.92 -26.85 23.71
CA TYR A 531 -24.90 -27.61 24.47
C TYR A 531 -25.32 -29.04 24.83
N ARG A 532 -26.12 -29.72 24.01
CA ARG A 532 -26.36 -31.16 24.21
C ARG A 532 -25.14 -31.99 23.80
N LYS A 533 -24.18 -32.09 24.74
CA LYS A 533 -23.04 -33.04 24.83
C LYS A 533 -22.91 -34.01 23.65
N GLU A 534 -22.24 -33.56 22.60
CA GLU A 534 -21.46 -34.43 21.72
C GLU A 534 -20.01 -33.97 21.72
N ARG A 535 -19.34 -34.19 22.85
CA ARG A 535 -17.92 -34.57 22.99
C ARG A 535 -17.51 -34.40 24.45
N THR A 536 -17.19 -35.53 25.09
CA THR A 536 -16.29 -35.50 26.24
C THR A 536 -14.91 -35.22 25.65
N VAL A 537 -14.45 -33.97 25.69
CA VAL A 537 -13.04 -33.68 25.38
C VAL A 537 -12.24 -34.05 26.63
N LEU A 538 -11.42 -35.09 26.52
CA LEU A 538 -10.40 -35.39 27.52
C LEU A 538 -9.37 -34.25 27.50
N CYS A 539 -9.22 -33.54 28.63
CA CYS A 539 -8.07 -32.69 28.88
C CYS A 539 -6.79 -33.54 28.78
N GLY A 540 -6.02 -33.39 27.70
CA GLY A 540 -4.78 -34.13 27.46
C GLY A 540 -3.64 -33.84 28.45
N ARG A 541 -3.86 -32.99 29.46
CA ARG A 541 -2.93 -32.74 30.57
C ARG A 541 -3.37 -33.33 31.91
N CYS A 542 -4.64 -33.61 32.12
CA CYS A 542 -5.16 -33.75 33.49
C CYS A 542 -6.11 -34.93 33.74
N GLY A 543 -6.59 -35.64 32.72
CA GLY A 543 -7.25 -36.96 32.90
C GLY A 543 -8.57 -37.00 33.68
N GLU A 544 -9.02 -35.91 34.32
CA GLU A 544 -10.26 -35.86 35.10
C GLU A 544 -11.35 -35.00 34.46
N LYS A 545 -12.61 -35.38 34.71
CA LYS A 545 -13.82 -34.67 34.30
C LYS A 545 -14.14 -33.59 35.33
N SER A 546 -13.76 -32.33 35.06
CA SER A 546 -14.26 -31.18 35.82
C SER A 546 -14.76 -30.08 34.87
N PRO A 547 -15.77 -29.29 35.29
CA PRO A 547 -16.23 -28.13 34.52
C PRO A 547 -15.19 -27.02 34.69
N CYS A 548 -14.42 -26.76 33.63
CA CYS A 548 -13.51 -25.61 33.62
C CYS A 548 -14.32 -24.35 33.29
N PRO A 549 -14.31 -23.31 34.15
CA PRO A 549 -14.93 -22.04 33.83
C PRO A 549 -14.09 -21.33 32.75
N ILE A 550 -14.77 -20.66 31.84
CA ILE A 550 -14.18 -19.86 30.75
C ILE A 550 -13.40 -18.68 31.32
#